data_AF-A0AAV7K4T0-F1
#
_entry.id   AF-A0AAV7K4T0-F1
#
_cell.length_a   1.000
_cell.length_b   1.000
_cell.length_c   1.000
_cell.angle_alpha   90.00
_cell.angle_beta   90.00
_cell.angle_gamma   90.00
#
_symmetry.space_group_name_H-M   'P 1'
#
loop_
_entity.id
_entity.type
_entity.pdbx_description
1 polymer ?
#
loop_
_entity_poly.entity_id
_entity_poly.type
_entity_poly.pdbx_seq_one_letter_code
_entity_poly.pdbx_strand_id
1 'polypeptide(L)'
;MVLEPVLKNIGRDMFGGTSFVFQQDGAPAHTSNVTQSWLHDNFPGFITKEEWPPYSPDLNPMDYSVWSILETKACVNSHTSIKHWRGNFAKSGIKFPKKPSVLLLRPCQIELHV
;
A
#
# COMPACT_ATOMS: atom_id res chain seq x y z
N MET A 1 -9.68 -12.88 -2.19
CA MET A 1 -8.82 -12.03 -1.33
C MET A 1 -9.33 -10.59 -1.41
N VAL A 2 -9.45 -9.84 -0.31
CA VAL A 2 -10.08 -8.49 -0.30
C VAL A 2 -9.42 -7.51 -1.29
N LEU A 3 -8.13 -7.72 -1.58
CA LEU A 3 -7.32 -6.78 -2.33
C LEU A 3 -7.39 -6.98 -3.84
N GLU A 4 -7.94 -8.10 -4.30
CA GLU A 4 -7.94 -8.50 -5.70
C GLU A 4 -8.53 -7.44 -6.66
N PRO A 5 -9.72 -6.84 -6.39
CA PRO A 5 -10.31 -5.83 -7.28
C PRO A 5 -9.48 -4.56 -7.38
N VAL A 6 -8.74 -4.22 -6.32
CA VAL A 6 -7.94 -3.01 -6.22
C VAL A 6 -6.58 -3.23 -6.88
N LEU A 7 -5.93 -4.34 -6.55
CA LEU A 7 -4.57 -4.67 -6.95
C LEU A 7 -4.41 -4.96 -8.45
N LYS A 8 -5.34 -5.72 -9.05
CA LYS A 8 -5.23 -6.14 -10.45
C LYS A 8 -5.27 -4.96 -11.43
N ASN A 9 -6.03 -3.92 -11.11
CA ASN A 9 -6.17 -2.75 -11.97
C ASN A 9 -5.01 -1.77 -11.78
N ILE A 10 -4.53 -1.58 -10.54
CA ILE A 10 -3.46 -0.63 -10.24
C ILE A 10 -2.15 -0.97 -10.96
N GLY A 11 -1.78 -2.25 -11.02
CA GLY A 11 -0.57 -2.66 -11.75
C GLY A 11 -0.61 -2.27 -13.24
N ARG A 12 -1.77 -2.46 -13.88
CA ARG A 12 -1.97 -2.05 -15.27
C ARG A 12 -1.91 -0.53 -15.44
N ASP A 13 -2.63 0.19 -14.58
CA ASP A 13 -2.80 1.63 -14.70
C ASP A 13 -1.53 2.42 -14.36
N MET A 14 -0.76 1.94 -13.38
CA MET A 14 0.47 2.61 -12.94
C MET A 14 1.68 2.29 -13.80
N PHE A 15 1.80 1.05 -14.29
CA PHE A 15 3.02 0.58 -14.94
C PHE A 15 2.84 0.35 -16.45
N GLY A 16 1.64 0.51 -17.00
CA GLY A 16 1.41 0.50 -18.45
C GLY A 16 1.88 -0.78 -19.16
N GLY A 17 1.87 -1.92 -18.45
CA GLY A 17 2.36 -3.21 -18.96
C GLY A 17 3.87 -3.46 -18.78
N THR A 18 4.62 -2.56 -18.13
CA THR A 18 6.00 -2.84 -17.72
C THR A 18 6.04 -3.75 -16.49
N SER A 19 7.11 -4.55 -16.38
CA SER A 19 7.31 -5.44 -15.22
C SER A 19 7.55 -4.63 -13.94
N PHE A 20 7.02 -5.11 -12.82
CA PHE A 20 7.13 -4.49 -11.51
C PHE A 20 7.17 -5.55 -10.42
N VAL A 21 7.63 -5.18 -9.23
CA VAL A 21 7.66 -6.05 -8.06
C VAL A 21 6.64 -5.55 -7.04
N PHE A 22 5.78 -6.43 -6.53
CA PHE A 22 4.89 -6.12 -5.44
C PHE A 22 5.62 -6.26 -4.10
N GLN A 23 5.50 -5.25 -3.24
CA GLN A 23 6.06 -5.26 -1.89
C GLN A 23 4.94 -4.98 -0.87
N GLN A 24 4.91 -5.78 0.20
CA GLN A 24 4.07 -5.59 1.38
C GLN A 24 4.88 -5.85 2.66
N ASP A 25 4.39 -5.37 3.80
CA ASP A 25 5.00 -5.62 5.11
C ASP A 25 4.64 -7.01 5.67
N GLY A 26 5.33 -7.41 6.73
CA GLY A 26 5.17 -8.72 7.38
C GLY A 26 3.94 -8.88 8.30
N ALA A 27 2.86 -8.12 8.11
CA ALA A 27 1.64 -8.28 8.92
C ALA A 27 1.05 -9.70 8.79
N PRO A 28 0.40 -10.27 9.83
CA PRO A 28 -0.09 -11.67 9.79
C PRO A 28 -1.01 -12.01 8.60
N ALA A 29 -1.86 -11.07 8.17
CA ALA A 29 -2.72 -11.25 7.00
C ALA A 29 -1.93 -11.36 5.69
N HIS A 30 -0.78 -10.69 5.62
CA HIS A 30 0.10 -10.67 4.44
C HIS A 30 1.00 -11.90 4.38
N THR A 31 1.37 -12.48 5.52
CA THR A 31 2.25 -13.66 5.60
C THR A 31 1.52 -15.01 5.52
N SER A 32 0.18 -14.99 5.44
CA SER A 32 -0.62 -16.20 5.26
C SER A 32 -0.29 -16.90 3.94
N ASN A 33 -0.29 -18.24 3.94
CA ASN A 33 0.01 -19.02 2.74
C ASN A 33 -0.94 -18.70 1.59
N VAL A 34 -2.23 -18.47 1.89
CA VAL A 34 -3.24 -18.09 0.89
C VAL A 34 -2.88 -16.77 0.21
N THR A 35 -2.49 -15.76 1.00
CA THR A 35 -2.08 -14.45 0.46
C THR A 35 -0.79 -14.56 -0.37
N GLN A 36 0.21 -15.25 0.14
CA GLN A 36 1.51 -15.42 -0.53
C GLN A 36 1.37 -16.16 -1.87
N SER A 37 0.65 -17.29 -1.90
CA SER A 37 0.38 -18.04 -3.14
C SER A 37 -0.38 -17.20 -4.16
N TRP A 38 -1.42 -16.48 -3.72
CA TRP A 38 -2.19 -15.64 -4.65
C TRP A 38 -1.33 -14.51 -5.25
N LEU A 39 -0.47 -13.86 -4.44
CA LEU A 39 0.41 -12.80 -4.95
C LEU A 39 1.44 -13.33 -5.93
N HIS A 40 2.04 -14.48 -5.65
CA HIS A 40 2.96 -15.16 -6.55
C HIS A 40 2.31 -15.46 -7.91
N ASP A 41 1.04 -15.93 -7.92
CA ASP A 41 0.36 -16.34 -9.15
C ASP A 41 -0.20 -15.15 -9.97
N ASN A 42 -0.40 -13.98 -9.36
CA ASN A 42 -1.10 -12.85 -9.99
C ASN A 42 -0.19 -11.66 -10.33
N PHE A 43 1.07 -11.66 -9.89
CA PHE A 43 2.00 -10.54 -10.10
C PHE A 43 3.27 -10.96 -10.84
N PRO A 44 3.83 -10.07 -11.69
CA PRO A 44 5.06 -10.37 -12.42
C PRO A 44 6.31 -10.48 -11.53
N GLY A 45 6.26 -9.91 -10.33
CA GLY A 45 7.27 -10.07 -9.29
C GLY A 45 6.67 -9.76 -7.93
N PHE A 46 7.15 -10.41 -6.88
CA PHE A 46 6.64 -10.28 -5.52
C PHE A 46 7.75 -10.57 -4.51
N ILE A 47 7.92 -9.72 -3.49
CA ILE A 47 8.81 -9.98 -2.35
C ILE A 47 8.05 -10.85 -1.34
N THR A 48 8.47 -12.09 -1.22
CA THR A 48 7.87 -13.07 -0.31
C THR A 48 8.12 -12.73 1.16
N LYS A 49 7.37 -13.37 2.07
CA LYS A 49 7.59 -13.18 3.52
C LYS A 49 8.98 -13.64 3.97
N GLU A 50 9.61 -14.58 3.26
CA GLU A 50 10.97 -15.06 3.54
C GLU A 50 12.03 -14.05 3.10
N GLU A 51 11.77 -13.29 2.04
CA GLU A 51 12.68 -12.26 1.53
C GLU A 51 12.55 -10.93 2.29
N TRP A 52 11.40 -10.68 2.90
CA TRP A 52 11.15 -9.46 3.67
C TRP A 52 11.74 -9.56 5.09
N PRO A 53 12.68 -8.69 5.49
CA PRO A 53 13.26 -8.74 6.82
C PRO A 53 12.25 -8.34 7.91
N PRO A 54 12.27 -9.01 9.07
CA PRO A 54 11.37 -8.70 10.18
C PRO A 54 11.73 -7.33 10.79
N TYR A 55 10.71 -6.59 11.21
CA TYR A 55 10.84 -5.30 11.90
C TYR A 55 11.60 -4.22 11.11
N SER A 56 11.42 -4.17 9.79
CA SER A 56 12.10 -3.21 8.91
C SER A 56 11.17 -2.13 8.34
N PRO A 57 10.63 -1.21 9.16
CA PRO A 57 9.84 -0.08 8.66
C PRO A 57 10.67 0.90 7.82
N ASP A 58 11.99 0.93 8.04
CA ASP A 58 12.97 1.69 7.28
C ASP A 58 13.11 1.23 5.82
N LEU A 59 12.74 -0.01 5.53
CA LEU A 59 12.74 -0.56 4.17
C LEU A 59 11.40 -0.42 3.46
N ASN A 60 10.35 0.01 4.17
CA ASN A 60 9.02 0.19 3.58
C ASN A 60 8.78 1.67 3.24
N PRO A 61 8.77 2.06 1.94
CA PRO A 61 8.57 3.46 1.56
C PRO A 61 7.22 4.03 1.97
N MET A 62 6.22 3.16 2.17
CA MET A 62 4.96 3.60 2.78
C MET A 62 5.20 4.16 4.19
N ASP A 63 6.02 3.49 4.99
CA ASP A 63 6.23 3.78 6.41
C ASP A 63 7.23 4.90 6.65
N TYR A 64 8.39 4.85 6.02
CA TYR A 64 9.43 5.86 6.25
C TYR A 64 9.15 7.20 5.54
N SER A 65 8.22 7.26 4.57
CA SER A 65 8.00 8.47 3.76
C SER A 65 6.54 8.78 3.46
N VAL A 66 5.81 7.91 2.74
CA VAL A 66 4.50 8.26 2.16
C VAL A 66 3.49 8.63 3.24
N TRP A 67 3.42 7.86 4.35
CA TRP A 67 2.49 8.16 5.44
C TRP A 67 2.79 9.49 6.12
N SER A 68 4.07 9.84 6.34
CA SER A 68 4.43 11.13 6.94
C SER A 68 4.02 12.31 6.05
N ILE A 69 4.23 12.20 4.73
CA ILE A 69 3.78 13.20 3.76
C ILE A 69 2.26 13.31 3.75
N LEU A 70 1.56 12.17 3.80
CA LEU A 70 0.10 12.12 3.81
C LEU A 70 -0.47 12.77 5.05
N GLU A 71 0.05 12.41 6.22
CA GLU A 71 -0.35 12.95 7.51
C GLU A 71 -0.14 14.47 7.54
N THR A 72 1.04 14.94 7.11
CA THR A 72 1.35 16.37 7.04
C THR A 72 0.35 17.16 6.20
N LYS A 73 -0.16 16.56 5.10
CA LYS A 73 -1.14 17.22 4.21
C LYS A 73 -2.58 17.07 4.67
N ALA A 74 -2.95 15.88 5.15
CA ALA A 74 -4.31 15.59 5.57
C ALA A 74 -4.63 16.28 6.89
N CYS A 75 -3.68 16.29 7.84
CA CYS A 75 -3.85 16.76 9.22
C CYS A 75 -3.42 18.21 9.46
N VAL A 76 -3.34 19.04 8.41
CA VAL A 76 -3.07 20.49 8.55
C VAL A 76 -4.10 21.16 9.48
N ASN A 77 -5.35 20.69 9.45
CA ASN A 77 -6.42 21.16 10.32
C ASN A 77 -6.97 20.00 11.16
N SER A 78 -7.40 20.30 12.38
CA SER A 78 -8.10 19.34 13.23
C SER A 78 -9.38 18.84 12.56
N HIS A 79 -9.60 17.54 12.61
CA HIS A 79 -10.80 16.91 12.05
C HIS A 79 -11.82 16.66 13.15
N THR A 80 -13.03 17.16 12.96
CA THR A 80 -14.16 16.98 13.89
C THR A 80 -15.05 15.79 13.54
N SER A 81 -14.84 15.16 12.37
CA SER A 81 -15.54 13.94 11.97
C SER A 81 -14.77 13.13 10.93
N ILE A 82 -15.06 11.82 10.86
CA ILE A 82 -14.56 10.89 9.84
C ILE A 82 -14.91 11.38 8.43
N LYS A 83 -16.09 11.99 8.23
CA LYS A 83 -16.51 12.52 6.92
C LYS A 83 -15.61 13.66 6.47
N HIS A 84 -15.25 14.57 7.37
CA HIS A 84 -14.35 15.67 7.07
C HIS A 84 -12.93 15.16 6.78
N TRP A 85 -12.44 14.21 7.58
CA TRP A 85 -11.15 13.56 7.35
C TRP A 85 -11.07 12.89 5.97
N ARG A 86 -12.07 12.07 5.59
CA ARG A 86 -12.13 11.43 4.26
C ARG A 86 -12.08 12.44 3.13
N GLY A 87 -12.78 13.56 3.27
CA GLY A 87 -12.78 14.65 2.30
C GLY A 87 -11.42 15.32 2.14
N ASN A 88 -10.69 15.55 3.24
CA ASN A 88 -9.37 16.16 3.22
C ASN A 88 -8.30 15.17 2.72
N PHE A 89 -8.40 13.90 3.12
CA PHE A 89 -7.54 12.82 2.66
C PHE A 89 -7.60 12.68 1.13
N ALA A 90 -8.81 12.66 0.54
CA ALA A 90 -8.98 12.59 -0.90
C ALA A 90 -8.39 13.82 -1.63
N LYS A 91 -8.41 15.00 -1.00
CA LYS A 91 -7.85 16.24 -1.55
C LYS A 91 -6.34 16.37 -1.34
N SER A 92 -5.75 15.56 -0.47
CA SER A 92 -4.31 15.64 -0.10
C SER A 92 -3.38 15.37 -1.28
N GLY A 93 -3.90 14.76 -2.36
CA GLY A 93 -3.26 14.78 -3.68
C GLY A 93 -1.81 14.30 -3.65
N ILE A 94 -1.57 13.10 -3.12
CA ILE A 94 -0.24 12.49 -3.20
C ILE A 94 0.03 12.15 -4.66
N LYS A 95 0.94 12.90 -5.26
CA LYS A 95 1.50 12.59 -6.56
C LYS A 95 2.65 11.62 -6.32
N PHE A 96 2.41 10.33 -6.58
CA PHE A 96 3.51 9.37 -6.63
C PHE A 96 4.42 9.74 -7.81
N PRO A 97 5.76 9.66 -7.67
CA PRO A 97 6.66 9.84 -8.80
C PRO A 97 6.28 8.82 -9.89
N LYS A 98 6.32 9.21 -11.17
CA LYS A 98 5.84 8.37 -12.29
C LYS A 98 6.69 7.13 -12.59
N LYS A 99 7.56 6.69 -11.68
CA LYS A 99 8.48 5.55 -11.86
C LYS A 99 8.95 4.93 -10.53
N PRO A 100 8.10 4.34 -9.67
CA PRO A 100 8.60 3.21 -8.92
C PRO A 100 8.56 1.99 -9.85
N SER A 101 9.47 1.04 -9.66
CA SER A 101 9.37 -0.32 -10.21
C SER A 101 8.61 -1.24 -9.23
N VAL A 102 8.08 -0.65 -8.15
CA VAL A 102 7.51 -1.33 -6.99
C VAL A 102 6.12 -0.81 -6.73
N LEU A 103 5.13 -1.70 -6.70
CA LEU A 103 3.79 -1.36 -6.26
C LEU A 103 3.70 -1.56 -4.75
N LEU A 104 3.46 -0.46 -4.04
CA LEU A 104 3.37 -0.41 -2.59
C LEU A 104 1.91 -0.22 -2.20
N LEU A 105 1.28 -1.26 -1.66
CA LEU A 105 -0.02 -1.11 -1.05
C LEU A 105 0.00 -1.82 0.30
N ARG A 106 -0.38 -1.06 1.34
CA ARG A 106 -0.75 -1.55 2.68
C ARG A 106 -2.26 -1.42 2.82
N PRO A 107 -3.06 -2.46 2.52
CA PRO A 107 -4.51 -2.34 2.65
C PRO A 107 -5.03 -2.75 4.03
N CYS A 108 -4.19 -3.33 4.89
CA CYS A 108 -4.65 -3.97 6.12
C CYS A 108 -4.96 -3.01 7.29
N GLN A 109 -4.84 -1.69 7.10
CA GLN A 109 -5.14 -0.72 8.17
C GLN A 109 -6.49 0.00 8.02
N ILE A 110 -7.28 -0.31 6.99
CA ILE A 110 -8.70 0.10 6.93
C ILE A 110 -9.57 -1.01 7.54
N GLU A 111 -9.24 -1.40 8.77
CA GLU A 111 -10.20 -1.95 9.71
C GLU A 111 -10.19 -1.09 10.98
N LEU A 112 -10.71 0.13 10.85
CA LEU A 112 -11.35 0.79 11.99
C LEU A 112 -12.82 0.37 11.96
N HIS A 113 -13.10 -0.82 12.50
CA HIS A 113 -14.39 -1.11 13.11
C HIS A 113 -14.32 -0.70 14.58
N VAL A 114 -14.40 0.61 14.84
CA VAL A 114 -15.10 1.24 15.98
C VAL A 114 -15.51 2.64 15.56
#